data_AF-A0A7W5BG37-F1
#
_entry.id   AF-A0A7W5BG37-F1
#
_cell.length_a   1.000
_cell.length_b   1.000
_cell.length_c   1.000
_cell.angle_alpha   90.00
_cell.angle_beta   90.00
_cell.angle_gamma   90.00
#
_symmetry.space_group_name_H-M   'P 1'
#
loop_
_entity.id
_entity.type
_entity.pdbx_description
1 polymer ?
#
loop_
_entity_poly.entity_id
_entity_poly.type
_entity_poly.pdbx_seq_one_letter_code
_entity_poly.pdbx_strand_id
1 'polypeptide(L)' 'MAAHARNAATTLADAGLHFIVLKLASASRSAPCPEPSIIGNASVEAAVRQAGLASATVRPTMHLDNLLKPSAR' A
#
# COMPACT_ATOMS: atom_id res chain seq x y z
N MET A 1 -0.51 -7.72 8.59
CA MET A 1 -0.75 -6.91 7.36
C MET A 1 -0.68 -7.74 6.07
N ALA A 2 0.41 -8.47 5.81
CA ALA A 2 0.57 -9.27 4.58
C ALA A 2 -0.56 -10.30 4.34
N ALA A 3 -1.03 -11.00 5.38
CA ALA A 3 -2.15 -11.93 5.28
C ALA A 3 -3.45 -11.24 4.85
N HIS A 4 -3.78 -10.08 5.44
CA HIS A 4 -4.97 -9.31 5.04
C HIS A 4 -4.86 -8.79 3.60
N ALA A 5 -3.67 -8.33 3.19
CA ALA A 5 -3.45 -7.87 1.81
C ALA A 5 -3.64 -9.01 0.80
N ARG A 6 -3.13 -10.21 1.10
CA ARG A 6 -3.33 -11.40 0.27
C ARG A 6 -4.79 -11.77 0.15
N ASN A 7 -5.49 -11.89 1.28
CA ASN A 7 -6.90 -12.26 1.29
C ASN A 7 -7.73 -11.25 0.49
N ALA A 8 -7.52 -9.95 0.71
CA ALA A 8 -8.21 -8.90 -0.05
C ALA A 8 -7.90 -8.99 -1.55
N ALA A 9 -6.63 -9.16 -1.93
CA ALA A 9 -6.24 -9.25 -3.34
C ALA A 9 -6.86 -10.47 -4.03
N THR A 10 -6.85 -11.65 -3.39
CA THR A 10 -7.50 -12.86 -3.91
C THR A 10 -9.00 -12.67 -4.05
N THR A 11 -9.68 -12.15 -3.02
CA THR A 11 -11.13 -11.91 -3.09
C THR A 11 -11.51 -10.92 -4.20
N LEU A 12 -10.71 -9.86 -4.42
CA LEU A 12 -10.97 -8.91 -5.50
C LEU A 12 -10.77 -9.56 -6.89
N ALA A 13 -9.75 -10.40 -7.04
CA ALA A 13 -9.53 -11.16 -8.28
C ALA A 13 -10.66 -12.16 -8.54
N ASP A 14 -11.08 -12.91 -7.52
CA ASP A 14 -12.20 -13.87 -7.60
C ASP A 14 -13.53 -13.18 -7.91
N ALA A 15 -13.70 -11.93 -7.47
CA ALA A 15 -14.84 -11.08 -7.79
C ALA A 15 -14.79 -10.49 -9.22
N GLY A 16 -13.77 -10.82 -10.03
CA GLY A 16 -13.64 -10.38 -11.41
C GLY A 16 -13.13 -8.95 -11.59
N LEU A 17 -12.51 -8.35 -10.56
CA LEU A 17 -11.87 -7.05 -10.75
C LEU A 17 -10.61 -7.20 -11.61
N HIS A 18 -10.46 -6.33 -12.59
CA HIS A 18 -9.29 -6.33 -13.48
C HIS A 18 -8.27 -5.25 -13.14
N PHE A 19 -8.69 -4.17 -12.46
CA PHE A 19 -7.83 -3.04 -12.15
C PHE A 19 -8.19 -2.38 -10.82
N ILE A 20 -7.18 -1.99 -10.05
CA ILE A 20 -7.35 -1.20 -8.81
C ILE A 20 -6.35 -0.05 -8.72
N VAL A 21 -6.70 0.99 -7.97
CA VAL A 21 -5.75 2.04 -7.57
C VAL A 21 -5.29 1.78 -6.14
N LEU A 22 -3.99 1.57 -5.96
CA LEU A 22 -3.38 1.38 -4.65
C LEU A 22 -2.87 2.71 -4.11
N LYS A 23 -3.55 3.27 -3.12
CA LYS A 23 -3.05 4.42 -2.36
C LYS A 23 -2.28 3.94 -1.14
N LEU A 24 -0.95 3.98 -1.21
CA LEU A 24 -0.07 3.52 -0.13
C LEU A 24 0.52 4.72 0.58
N ALA A 25 0.29 4.83 1.90
CA ALA A 25 0.67 6.00 2.71
C ALA A 25 2.18 6.08 2.99
N SER A 26 2.99 6.17 1.93
CA SER A 26 4.43 6.42 2.02
C SER A 26 5.02 6.81 0.66
N ALA A 27 6.01 7.70 0.66
CA ALA A 27 6.84 7.95 -0.51
C ALA A 27 7.61 6.70 -0.97
N SER A 28 7.92 6.60 -2.26
CA SER A 28 8.90 5.63 -2.76
C SER A 28 10.24 5.88 -2.08
N ARG A 29 10.87 4.86 -1.50
CA ARG A 29 12.25 4.94 -1.01
C ARG A 29 13.08 3.79 -1.58
N SER A 30 14.34 4.09 -1.84
CA SER A 30 15.34 3.11 -2.27
C SER A 30 15.51 2.05 -1.18
N ALA A 31 15.51 0.77 -1.59
CA ALA A 31 15.87 -0.32 -0.71
C ALA A 31 17.38 -0.27 -0.36
N PRO A 32 17.78 -0.67 0.85
CA PRO A 32 16.94 -1.16 1.95
C PRO A 32 16.39 -0.01 2.82
N CYS A 33 15.09 -0.06 3.14
CA CYS A 33 14.44 0.87 4.07
C CYS A 33 13.89 0.09 5.28
N PRO A 34 14.38 0.34 6.50
CA PRO A 34 13.95 -0.41 7.69
C PRO A 34 12.59 0.05 8.25
N GLU A 35 12.02 1.13 7.69
CA GLU A 35 10.76 1.72 8.16
C GLU A 35 9.59 0.71 7.98
N PRO A 36 8.95 0.23 9.07
CA PRO A 36 7.95 -0.83 9.01
C PRO A 36 6.75 -0.51 8.11
N SER A 37 6.33 0.76 8.06
CA SER A 37 5.23 1.20 7.21
C SER A 37 5.56 1.05 5.71
N ILE A 38 6.81 1.27 5.32
CA ILE A 38 7.28 1.12 3.93
C ILE A 38 7.41 -0.36 3.55
N ILE A 39 7.97 -1.19 4.43
CA ILE A 39 8.04 -2.66 4.25
C ILE A 39 6.63 -3.24 4.09
N GLY A 40 5.72 -2.76 4.93
CA GLY A 40 4.32 -3.09 4.89
C GLY A 40 3.66 -2.77 3.55
N ASN A 41 3.86 -1.57 3.02
CA ASN A 41 3.31 -1.14 1.73
C ASN A 41 3.84 -2.00 0.58
N ALA A 42 5.14 -2.34 0.57
CA ALA A 42 5.71 -3.25 -0.41
C ALA A 42 5.07 -4.65 -0.37
N SER A 43 4.71 -5.13 0.82
CA SER A 43 3.99 -6.40 0.99
C SER A 43 2.58 -6.36 0.40
N VAL A 44 1.90 -5.21 0.44
CA VAL A 44 0.58 -5.02 -0.18
C VAL A 44 0.69 -5.05 -1.71
N GLU A 45 1.66 -4.33 -2.28
CA GLU A 45 1.89 -4.34 -3.73
C GLU A 45 2.24 -5.74 -4.24
N ALA A 46 3.07 -6.47 -3.50
CA ALA A 46 3.42 -7.84 -3.82
C ALA A 46 2.18 -8.75 -3.84
N ALA A 47 1.28 -8.61 -2.87
CA ALA A 47 0.04 -9.40 -2.80
C ALA A 47 -0.89 -9.13 -4.00
N VAL A 48 -1.08 -7.87 -4.37
CA VAL A 48 -1.92 -7.48 -5.52
C VAL A 48 -1.34 -8.03 -6.82
N ARG A 49 -0.02 -7.89 -7.02
CA ARG A 49 0.67 -8.44 -8.19
C ARG A 49 0.59 -9.97 -8.23
N GLN A 50 0.73 -10.64 -7.09
CA GLN A 50 0.63 -12.11 -6.99
C GLN A 50 -0.79 -12.62 -7.28
N ALA A 51 -1.83 -11.84 -6.96
CA ALA A 51 -3.22 -12.15 -7.29
C ALA A 51 -3.57 -11.91 -8.76
N GLY A 52 -2.64 -11.43 -9.59
CA GLY A 52 -2.87 -11.16 -11.02
C GLY A 52 -3.65 -9.88 -11.32
N LEU A 53 -3.84 -9.00 -10.32
CA LEU A 53 -4.54 -7.73 -10.49
C LEU A 53 -3.63 -6.68 -11.12
N ALA A 54 -4.08 -6.02 -12.19
CA ALA A 54 -3.44 -4.81 -12.67
C ALA A 54 -3.67 -3.68 -11.66
N SER A 55 -2.68 -2.81 -11.46
CA SER A 55 -2.84 -1.68 -10.55
C SER A 55 -1.98 -0.48 -10.93
N ALA A 56 -2.48 0.69 -10.54
CA ALA A 56 -1.67 1.91 -10.45
C ALA A 56 -1.45 2.25 -8.98
N THR A 57 -0.19 2.44 -8.58
CA THR A 57 0.15 2.83 -7.20
C THR A 57 0.32 4.34 -7.10
N VAL A 58 -0.46 4.95 -6.21
CA VAL A 58 -0.27 6.32 -5.73
C VAL A 58 0.50 6.26 -4.42
N ARG A 59 1.61 6.99 -4.34
CA ARG A 59 2.49 7.09 -3.16
C ARG A 59 2.54 8.53 -2.66
N PRO A 60 1.58 8.97 -1.82
CA PRO A 60 1.62 10.29 -1.23
C PRO A 60 2.87 10.46 -0.35
N THR A 61 3.38 11.68 -0.30
CA THR A 61 4.43 12.09 0.62
C THR A 61 3.81 12.42 1.98
N MET A 62 4.39 13.37 2.73
CA MET A 62 3.83 13.77 4.03
C MET A 62 2.44 14.35 3.85
N HIS A 63 1.45 13.78 4.53
CA HIS A 63 0.13 14.41 4.65
C HIS A 63 0.27 15.70 5.46
N LEU A 64 -0.18 16.83 4.90
CA LEU A 64 -0.16 18.12 5.58
C LEU A 64 -1.01 18.10 6.86
N ASP A 65 -2.05 17.28 6.91
CA ASP A 65 -2.88 17.04 8.09
C ASP A 65 -2.07 16.53 9.29
N ASN A 66 -0.88 15.95 9.06
CA ASN A 66 0.03 15.56 10.14
C ASN A 66 0.50 16.75 10.98
N LEU A 67 0.52 17.97 10.42
CA LEU A 67 0.87 19.20 11.12
C LEU A 67 -0.23 19.66 12.08
N LEU A 68 -1.43 19.11 11.94
CA LEU A 68 -2.57 19.42 12.80
C LEU A 68 -2.72 18.43 13.96
N LYS A 69 -1.87 17.39 14.01
CA LYS A 69 -1.93 16.39 15.08
C LYS A 69 -1.56 17.02 16.43
N PRO A 70 -2.23 16.64 17.54
CA PRO A 70 -1.85 17.13 18.88
C PRO A 70 -0.38 16.88 19.22
N SER A 71 0.20 15.78 18.72
CA SER A 71 1.62 15.43 18.91
C SER A 71 2.61 16.29 18.11
N ALA A 72 2.11 17.17 17.23
CA ALA A 72 2.93 18.08 16.44
C ALA A 72 3.02 19.49 17.06
N ARG A 73 2.39 19.70 18.22
CA ARG A 73 2.44 20.94 19.00
C ARG A 73 3.49 20.85 20.12
#